data_AF-A0A3S2P154-F1
#
_entry.id   AF-A0A3S2P154-F1
#
_cell.length_a   1.000
_cell.length_b   1.000
_cell.length_c   1.000
_cell.angle_alpha   90.00
_cell.angle_beta   90.00
_cell.angle_gamma   90.00
#
_symmetry.space_group_name_H-M   'P 1'
#
loop_
_entity.id
_entity.type
_entity.pdbx_description
1 polymer ?
#
loop_
_entity_poly.entity_id
_entity_poly.type
_entity_poly.pdbx_seq_one_letter_code
_entity_poly.pdbx_strand_id
1 'polypeptide(L)'
;MKKLWTNTVPGRDAMADSIFHYYQELPKYLRGYHKCSREEVHQLAALIYRVKFEEDKSHFQNVPKILKDLVPQDQIRLLSPDDWKRSIVTLYNKHSGKTREDAKLSFLKVVYKWPTFGSAFFEVKQTTDPNYPETLLIAINKHGVSLIDLKSKEILTTHPFTKISNWSSGNTYFHITIGNLVRGSKLLCETSLGYKMDDLLTSYISQMLTTMTKQRASRGSSK
;
A
#
# COMPACT_ATOMS: atom_id res chain seq x y z
N MET A 1 5.89 -13.26 7.17
CA MET A 1 5.25 -12.23 6.31
C MET A 1 4.26 -11.44 7.17
N LYS A 2 4.27 -10.11 7.12
CA LYS A 2 3.37 -9.29 7.96
C LYS A 2 1.99 -9.15 7.33
N LYS A 3 0.96 -9.58 8.06
CA LYS A 3 -0.45 -9.57 7.64
C LYS A 3 -1.15 -8.24 8.00
N LEU A 4 -1.14 -7.87 9.27
CA LEU A 4 -1.80 -6.65 9.77
C LEU A 4 -0.78 -5.54 10.06
N TRP A 5 -1.04 -4.35 9.52
CA TRP A 5 -0.12 -3.21 9.57
C TRP A 5 -0.48 -2.13 10.60
N THR A 6 -1.45 -2.41 11.47
CA THR A 6 -2.12 -1.46 12.40
C THR A 6 -1.18 -0.52 13.16
N ASN A 7 -0.12 -1.06 13.77
CA ASN A 7 0.82 -0.30 14.61
C ASN A 7 2.23 -0.21 13.99
N THR A 8 2.35 -0.42 12.69
CA THR A 8 3.65 -0.40 12.01
C THR A 8 4.11 1.03 11.82
N VAL A 9 5.29 1.34 12.37
CA VAL A 9 5.94 2.66 12.26
C VAL A 9 7.39 2.43 11.83
N PRO A 10 7.81 2.88 10.63
CA PRO A 10 9.19 2.75 10.19
C PRO A 10 10.18 3.39 11.17
N GLY A 11 11.28 2.70 11.42
CA GLY A 11 12.34 3.10 12.35
C GLY A 11 12.15 2.60 13.78
N ARG A 12 10.97 2.08 14.13
CA ARG A 12 10.73 1.50 15.46
C ARG A 12 11.34 0.11 15.61
N ASP A 13 11.39 -0.66 14.53
CA ASP A 13 11.95 -2.00 14.49
C ASP A 13 12.76 -2.16 13.18
N ALA A 14 14.07 -1.91 13.28
CA ALA A 14 14.98 -1.91 12.14
C ALA A 14 15.07 -3.29 11.46
N MET A 15 14.95 -4.37 12.23
CA MET A 15 14.97 -5.73 11.69
C MET A 15 13.71 -6.00 10.87
N ALA A 16 12.54 -5.65 11.41
CA ALA A 16 11.28 -5.80 10.69
C ALA A 16 11.23 -4.92 9.43
N ASP A 17 11.76 -3.70 9.49
CA ASP A 17 11.88 -2.81 8.33
C ASP A 17 12.75 -3.42 7.22
N SER A 18 13.91 -3.95 7.59
CA SER A 18 14.89 -4.47 6.64
C SER A 18 14.49 -5.82 6.03
N ILE A 19 13.85 -6.70 6.81
CA ILE A 19 13.52 -8.08 6.39
C ILE A 19 12.11 -8.17 5.80
N PHE A 20 11.14 -7.42 6.33
CA PHE A 20 9.73 -7.55 5.93
C PHE A 20 9.18 -6.29 5.28
N HIS A 21 9.20 -5.15 5.97
CA HIS A 21 8.37 -4.02 5.54
C HIS A 21 8.77 -3.50 4.17
N TYR A 22 10.08 -3.30 3.92
CA TYR A 22 10.58 -2.85 2.64
C TYR A 22 10.19 -3.81 1.50
N TYR A 23 10.45 -5.10 1.67
CA TYR A 23 10.20 -6.09 0.62
C TYR A 23 8.71 -6.38 0.40
N GLN A 24 7.85 -6.08 1.38
CA GLN A 24 6.40 -6.19 1.20
C GLN A 24 5.79 -4.93 0.55
N GLU A 25 6.31 -3.74 0.82
CA GLU A 25 5.79 -2.49 0.21
C GLU A 25 6.35 -2.23 -1.19
N LEU A 26 7.62 -2.58 -1.46
CA LEU A 26 8.27 -2.37 -2.76
C LEU A 26 7.45 -2.89 -3.96
N PRO A 27 6.97 -4.15 -3.99
CA PRO A 27 6.20 -4.64 -5.14
C PRO A 27 4.85 -3.92 -5.29
N LYS A 28 4.23 -3.45 -4.21
CA LYS A 28 2.98 -2.67 -4.27
C LYS A 28 3.21 -1.30 -4.90
N TYR A 29 4.34 -0.67 -4.55
CA TYR A 29 4.83 0.54 -5.19
C TYR A 29 5.13 0.33 -6.68
N LEU A 30 5.93 -0.69 -7.05
CA LEU A 30 6.29 -0.94 -8.44
C LEU A 30 5.09 -1.30 -9.32
N ARG A 31 4.04 -1.89 -8.73
CA ARG A 31 2.79 -2.18 -9.42
C ARG A 31 1.95 -0.94 -9.71
N GLY A 32 2.26 0.21 -9.10
CA GLY A 32 1.56 1.47 -9.29
C GLY A 32 0.29 1.60 -8.45
N TYR A 33 0.17 0.92 -7.31
CA TYR A 33 -1.06 0.99 -6.50
C TYR A 33 -1.21 2.27 -5.67
N HIS A 34 -0.21 3.15 -5.68
CA HIS A 34 -0.19 4.37 -4.90
C HIS A 34 -0.20 5.60 -5.79
N LYS A 35 -0.96 6.62 -5.39
CA LYS A 35 -0.79 7.96 -5.92
C LYS A 35 0.49 8.56 -5.36
N CYS A 36 1.40 8.96 -6.24
CA CYS A 36 2.70 9.51 -5.88
C CYS A 36 3.02 10.74 -6.75
N SER A 37 3.78 11.68 -6.19
CA SER A 37 4.30 12.81 -6.98
C SER A 37 5.50 12.40 -7.82
N ARG A 38 5.82 13.17 -8.86
CA ARG A 38 6.98 12.91 -9.71
C ARG A 38 8.29 12.95 -8.91
N GLU A 39 8.38 13.88 -7.96
CA GLU A 39 9.52 14.04 -7.06
C GLU A 39 9.70 12.81 -6.16
N GLU A 40 8.60 12.29 -5.62
CA GLU A 40 8.62 11.06 -4.82
C GLU A 40 9.10 9.87 -5.65
N VAL A 41 8.60 9.70 -6.88
CA VAL A 41 9.02 8.60 -7.76
C VAL A 41 10.52 8.64 -8.05
N HIS A 42 11.06 9.82 -8.36
CA HIS A 42 12.51 10.01 -8.57
C HIS A 42 13.32 9.66 -7.33
N GLN A 43 12.88 10.14 -6.16
CA GLN A 43 13.53 9.86 -4.88
C GLN A 43 13.52 8.37 -4.54
N LEU A 44 12.36 7.71 -4.69
CA LEU A 44 12.19 6.30 -4.41
C LEU A 44 13.02 5.44 -5.37
N ALA A 45 13.05 5.76 -6.66
CA ALA A 45 13.87 5.04 -7.64
C ALA A 45 15.37 5.07 -7.28
N ALA A 46 15.89 6.22 -6.84
CA ALA A 46 17.27 6.34 -6.37
C ALA A 46 17.53 5.53 -5.08
N LEU A 47 16.57 5.50 -4.15
CA LEU A 47 16.67 4.69 -2.93
C LEU A 47 16.65 3.18 -3.25
N ILE A 48 15.77 2.74 -4.15
CA ILE A 48 15.69 1.33 -4.57
C ILE A 48 16.98 0.91 -5.26
N TYR A 49 17.52 1.76 -6.14
CA TYR A 49 18.82 1.51 -6.78
C TYR A 49 19.92 1.31 -5.73
N ARG A 50 19.99 2.20 -4.74
CA ARG A 50 20.95 2.09 -3.62
C ARG A 50 20.75 0.84 -2.78
N VAL A 51 19.51 0.39 -2.56
CA VAL A 51 19.26 -0.89 -1.88
C VAL A 51 19.82 -2.07 -2.69
N LYS A 52 19.71 -2.02 -4.03
CA LYS A 52 20.21 -3.08 -4.91
C LYS A 52 21.74 -3.09 -5.02
N PHE A 53 22.35 -1.94 -5.25
CA PHE A 53 23.76 -1.84 -5.66
C PHE A 53 24.67 -1.14 -4.63
N GLU A 54 24.14 -0.70 -3.49
CA GLU A 54 24.89 0.01 -2.44
C GLU A 54 25.61 1.25 -2.98
N GLU A 55 26.94 1.29 -2.91
CA GLU A 55 27.78 2.36 -3.46
C GLU A 55 28.31 2.05 -4.88
N ASP A 56 27.93 0.91 -5.47
CA ASP A 56 28.41 0.51 -6.80
C ASP A 56 27.76 1.31 -7.94
N LYS A 57 28.61 2.12 -8.58
CA LYS A 57 28.28 2.99 -9.71
C LYS A 57 28.44 2.29 -11.07
N SER A 58 29.04 1.09 -11.12
CA SER A 58 29.28 0.35 -12.36
C SER A 58 27.98 0.03 -13.11
N HIS A 59 26.87 -0.11 -12.39
CA HIS A 59 25.57 -0.46 -12.94
C HIS A 59 24.76 0.72 -13.50
N PHE A 60 25.26 1.97 -13.45
CA PHE A 60 24.51 3.13 -13.96
C PHE A 60 24.14 3.05 -15.44
N GLN A 61 24.98 2.44 -16.27
CA GLN A 61 24.68 2.25 -17.68
C GLN A 61 23.53 1.26 -17.91
N ASN A 62 23.24 0.40 -16.94
CA ASN A 62 22.18 -0.59 -17.00
C ASN A 62 20.83 -0.07 -16.47
N VAL A 63 20.77 1.13 -15.89
CA VAL A 63 19.53 1.72 -15.35
C VAL A 63 18.35 1.64 -16.33
N PRO A 64 18.49 2.01 -17.62
CA PRO A 64 17.43 1.87 -18.62
C PRO A 64 16.84 0.44 -18.72
N LYS A 65 17.67 -0.59 -18.52
CA LYS A 65 17.27 -2.01 -18.63
C LYS A 65 16.53 -2.51 -17.39
N ILE A 66 16.70 -1.85 -16.24
CA ILE A 66 16.12 -2.26 -14.95
C ILE A 66 15.05 -1.30 -14.44
N LEU A 67 14.56 -0.36 -15.26
CA LEU A 67 13.56 0.64 -14.83
C LEU A 67 12.31 0.00 -14.21
N LYS A 68 11.87 -1.16 -14.72
CA LYS A 68 10.73 -1.92 -14.16
C LYS A 68 10.91 -2.35 -12.71
N ASP A 69 12.14 -2.38 -12.21
CA ASP A 69 12.45 -2.72 -10.83
C ASP A 69 12.65 -1.49 -9.94
N LEU A 70 12.61 -0.28 -10.50
CA LEU A 70 12.92 0.99 -9.82
C LEU A 70 11.73 1.96 -9.83
N VAL A 71 10.93 1.93 -10.89
CA VAL A 71 9.88 2.90 -11.19
C VAL A 71 8.53 2.18 -11.33
N PRO A 72 7.41 2.75 -10.84
CA PRO A 72 6.09 2.16 -11.00
C PRO A 72 5.72 1.94 -12.47
N GLN A 73 5.07 0.82 -12.77
CA GLN A 73 4.79 0.39 -14.14
C GLN A 73 4.06 1.45 -14.99
N ASP A 74 3.17 2.23 -14.37
CA ASP A 74 2.39 3.30 -15.01
C ASP A 74 3.18 4.60 -15.20
N GLN A 75 4.32 4.77 -14.53
CA GLN A 75 5.17 5.96 -14.62
C GLN A 75 6.33 5.80 -15.62
N ILE A 76 6.77 4.57 -15.92
CA ILE A 76 7.97 4.30 -16.75
C ILE A 76 7.94 5.05 -18.09
N ARG A 77 6.79 5.10 -18.75
CA ARG A 77 6.64 5.69 -20.10
C ARG A 77 6.52 7.21 -20.10
N LEU A 78 6.49 7.87 -18.94
CA LEU A 78 6.34 9.32 -18.85
C LEU A 78 7.64 10.09 -19.17
N LEU A 79 8.79 9.42 -19.12
CA LEU A 79 10.09 9.99 -19.46
C LEU A 79 10.89 9.02 -20.32
N SER A 80 11.87 9.55 -21.05
CA SER A 80 12.83 8.71 -21.77
C SER A 80 13.67 7.89 -20.77
N PRO A 81 14.17 6.70 -21.16
CA PRO A 81 15.02 5.91 -20.27
C PRO A 81 16.28 6.66 -19.80
N ASP A 82 16.82 7.55 -20.64
CA ASP A 82 17.99 8.36 -20.31
C ASP A 82 17.66 9.49 -19.31
N ASP A 83 16.48 10.09 -19.40
CA ASP A 83 16.03 11.10 -18.42
C ASP A 83 15.77 10.48 -17.06
N TRP A 84 15.21 9.26 -17.04
CA TRP A 84 15.09 8.47 -15.81
C TRP A 84 16.47 8.19 -15.21
N LYS A 85 17.41 7.67 -16.01
CA LYS A 85 18.79 7.42 -15.58
C LYS A 85 19.44 8.68 -15.00
N ARG A 86 19.35 9.81 -15.70
CA ARG A 86 19.91 11.09 -15.25
C ARG A 86 19.35 11.47 -13.88
N SER A 87 18.03 11.45 -13.72
CA SER A 87 17.34 11.83 -12.48
C SER A 87 17.71 10.91 -11.30
N ILE A 88 17.73 9.59 -11.56
CA ILE A 88 18.10 8.57 -10.56
C ILE A 88 19.55 8.77 -10.10
N VAL A 89 20.50 8.95 -11.03
CA VAL A 89 21.92 9.13 -10.71
C VAL A 89 22.15 10.41 -9.90
N THR A 90 21.50 11.52 -10.26
CA THR A 90 21.59 12.78 -9.51
C THR A 90 21.14 12.61 -8.06
N LEU A 91 19.99 11.98 -7.82
CA LEU A 91 19.48 11.77 -6.47
C LEU A 91 20.25 10.70 -5.71
N TYR A 92 20.74 9.66 -6.39
CA TYR A 92 21.61 8.65 -5.80
C TYR A 92 22.89 9.28 -5.23
N ASN A 93 23.51 10.20 -5.97
CA ASN A 93 24.72 10.91 -5.53
C ASN A 93 24.41 11.86 -4.37
N LYS A 94 23.22 12.49 -4.34
CA LYS A 94 22.74 13.29 -3.20
C LYS A 94 22.59 12.45 -1.92
N HIS A 95 22.41 11.14 -2.06
CA HIS A 95 22.30 10.17 -0.96
C HIS A 95 23.61 9.42 -0.67
N SER A 96 24.76 9.93 -1.13
CA SER A 96 26.08 9.34 -0.87
C SER A 96 26.29 9.03 0.62
N GLY A 97 26.89 7.87 0.92
CA GLY A 97 27.16 7.43 2.29
C GLY A 97 25.99 6.79 3.01
N LYS A 98 24.78 6.73 2.42
CA LYS A 98 23.67 5.95 2.99
C LYS A 98 23.89 4.45 2.79
N THR A 99 23.80 3.70 3.88
CA THR A 99 23.81 2.24 3.87
C THR A 99 22.57 1.66 3.17
N ARG A 100 22.59 0.36 2.87
CA ARG A 100 21.42 -0.36 2.34
C ARG A 100 20.23 -0.26 3.30
N GLU A 101 20.49 -0.39 4.60
CA GLU A 101 19.49 -0.35 5.67
C GLU A 101 18.87 1.06 5.77
N ASP A 102 19.70 2.10 5.73
CA ASP A 102 19.22 3.49 5.74
C ASP A 102 18.42 3.86 4.50
N ALA A 103 18.78 3.28 3.35
CA ALA A 103 18.04 3.44 2.11
C ALA A 103 16.65 2.77 2.19
N LYS A 104 16.57 1.54 2.74
CA LYS A 104 15.28 0.87 3.01
C LYS A 104 14.41 1.67 3.98
N LEU A 105 14.99 2.17 5.08
CA LEU A 105 14.26 2.99 6.04
C LEU A 105 13.81 4.33 5.43
N SER A 106 14.66 4.96 4.63
CA SER A 106 14.30 6.19 3.89
C SER A 106 13.14 5.96 2.93
N PHE A 107 13.15 4.83 2.21
CA PHE A 107 12.04 4.42 1.34
C PHE A 107 10.75 4.29 2.15
N LEU A 108 10.80 3.54 3.26
CA LEU A 108 9.65 3.32 4.14
C LEU A 108 9.09 4.62 4.72
N LYS A 109 9.95 5.57 5.12
CA LYS A 109 9.53 6.88 5.64
C LYS A 109 8.80 7.74 4.61
N VAL A 110 9.11 7.60 3.33
CA VAL A 110 8.37 8.29 2.25
C VAL A 110 6.99 7.65 2.09
N VAL A 111 6.95 6.33 1.82
CA VAL A 111 5.68 5.64 1.54
C VAL A 111 4.73 5.58 2.74
N TYR A 112 5.25 5.66 3.97
CA TYR A 112 4.46 5.68 5.21
C TYR A 112 3.52 6.90 5.32
N LYS A 113 3.82 7.98 4.60
CA LYS A 113 2.97 9.17 4.57
C LYS A 113 1.68 8.94 3.79
N TRP A 114 1.64 7.93 2.93
CA TRP A 114 0.49 7.68 2.08
C TRP A 114 -0.62 6.97 2.85
N PRO A 115 -1.91 7.35 2.64
CA PRO A 115 -3.05 6.70 3.29
C PRO A 115 -3.20 5.21 2.92
N THR A 116 -2.56 4.81 1.83
CA THR A 116 -2.53 3.45 1.29
C THR A 116 -1.34 2.61 1.78
N PHE A 117 -0.49 3.13 2.66
CA PHE A 117 0.64 2.36 3.22
C PHE A 117 0.16 1.10 3.97
N GLY A 118 0.88 -0.02 3.81
CA GLY A 118 0.57 -1.25 4.52
C GLY A 118 -0.78 -1.85 4.14
N SER A 119 -1.25 -1.59 2.91
CA SER A 119 -2.50 -2.15 2.40
C SER A 119 -2.31 -3.49 1.71
N ALA A 120 -3.35 -4.32 1.73
CA ALA A 120 -3.56 -5.33 0.71
C ALA A 120 -4.43 -4.72 -0.40
N PHE A 121 -4.05 -4.95 -1.66
CA PHE A 121 -4.72 -4.38 -2.82
C PHE A 121 -5.41 -5.46 -3.65
N PHE A 122 -6.60 -5.16 -4.15
CA PHE A 122 -7.43 -6.05 -4.95
C PHE A 122 -8.00 -5.28 -6.13
N GLU A 123 -7.58 -5.61 -7.34
CA GLU A 123 -8.25 -5.16 -8.56
C GLU A 123 -9.55 -5.97 -8.69
N VAL A 124 -10.69 -5.29 -8.73
CA VAL A 124 -12.02 -5.91 -8.76
C VAL A 124 -12.93 -5.21 -9.76
N LYS A 125 -13.99 -5.91 -10.16
CA LYS A 125 -15.06 -5.35 -10.96
C LYS A 125 -16.32 -5.20 -10.10
N GLN A 126 -16.81 -3.97 -9.89
CA GLN A 126 -18.02 -3.73 -9.10
C GLN A 126 -19.26 -3.62 -9.98
N THR A 127 -20.42 -4.07 -9.48
CA THR A 127 -21.66 -4.15 -10.29
C THR A 127 -22.87 -3.47 -9.65
N THR A 128 -22.68 -2.72 -8.55
CA THR A 128 -23.80 -2.28 -7.70
C THR A 128 -23.99 -0.77 -7.64
N ASP A 129 -22.92 0.02 -7.72
CA ASP A 129 -23.00 1.47 -7.56
C ASP A 129 -22.61 2.18 -8.87
N PRO A 130 -23.57 2.79 -9.59
CA PRO A 130 -23.28 3.46 -10.85
C PRO A 130 -22.45 4.75 -10.70
N ASN A 131 -22.27 5.25 -9.47
CA ASN A 131 -21.42 6.43 -9.22
C ASN A 131 -19.93 6.09 -9.24
N TYR A 132 -19.56 4.80 -9.15
CA TYR A 132 -18.19 4.36 -9.22
C TYR A 132 -17.86 3.73 -10.57
N PRO A 133 -16.59 3.84 -11.02
CA PRO A 133 -16.11 3.06 -12.15
C PRO A 133 -16.38 1.57 -11.98
N GLU A 134 -16.61 0.87 -13.08
CA GLU A 134 -16.84 -0.58 -13.08
C GLU A 134 -15.61 -1.34 -12.56
N THR A 135 -14.39 -0.87 -12.87
CA THR A 135 -13.15 -1.44 -12.32
C THR A 135 -12.61 -0.56 -11.20
N LEU A 136 -12.40 -1.15 -10.03
CA LEU A 136 -11.87 -0.48 -8.85
C LEU A 136 -10.62 -1.19 -8.33
N LEU A 137 -9.76 -0.41 -7.69
CA LEU A 137 -8.71 -0.93 -6.82
C LEU A 137 -9.19 -0.81 -5.37
N ILE A 138 -9.40 -1.94 -4.70
CA ILE A 138 -9.74 -1.96 -3.27
C ILE A 138 -8.45 -2.05 -2.46
N ALA A 139 -8.30 -1.17 -1.48
CA ALA A 139 -7.23 -1.23 -0.48
C ALA A 139 -7.80 -1.54 0.91
N ILE A 140 -7.35 -2.63 1.53
CA ILE A 140 -7.70 -2.99 2.92
C ILE A 140 -6.48 -2.74 3.80
N ASN A 141 -6.61 -1.84 4.77
CA ASN A 141 -5.53 -1.49 5.69
C ASN A 141 -6.07 -1.03 7.07
N LYS A 142 -5.21 -0.45 7.91
CA LYS A 142 -5.57 -0.01 9.27
C LYS A 142 -6.71 1.01 9.33
N HIS A 143 -6.98 1.72 8.24
CA HIS A 143 -8.04 2.73 8.14
C HIS A 143 -9.40 2.12 7.75
N GLY A 144 -9.44 0.89 7.24
CA GLY A 144 -10.66 0.24 6.74
C GLY A 144 -10.51 -0.25 5.30
N VAL A 145 -11.59 -0.13 4.54
CA VAL A 145 -11.68 -0.48 3.12
C VAL A 145 -11.77 0.79 2.29
N SER A 146 -10.78 1.04 1.43
CA SER A 146 -10.79 2.18 0.50
C SER A 146 -11.11 1.73 -0.91
N LEU A 147 -11.96 2.48 -1.60
CA LEU A 147 -12.24 2.32 -3.02
C LEU A 147 -11.39 3.34 -3.79
N ILE A 148 -10.57 2.87 -4.72
CA ILE A 148 -9.59 3.69 -5.44
C ILE A 148 -9.86 3.55 -6.93
N ASP A 149 -9.86 4.68 -7.65
CA ASP A 149 -9.91 4.67 -9.10
C ASP A 149 -8.62 4.07 -9.66
N LEU A 150 -8.73 3.03 -10.50
CA LEU A 150 -7.57 2.28 -10.98
C LEU A 150 -6.65 3.12 -11.88
N LYS A 151 -7.17 4.16 -12.55
CA LYS A 151 -6.39 5.01 -13.47
C LYS A 151 -5.74 6.15 -12.71
N SER A 152 -6.53 7.01 -12.06
CA SER A 152 -6.07 8.22 -11.39
C SER A 152 -5.41 7.96 -10.04
N LYS A 153 -5.65 6.78 -9.45
CA LYS A 153 -5.22 6.40 -8.09
C LYS A 153 -5.82 7.29 -6.99
N GLU A 154 -6.87 8.06 -7.31
CA GLU A 154 -7.61 8.82 -6.32
C GLU A 154 -8.43 7.88 -5.42
N ILE A 155 -8.38 8.14 -4.11
CA ILE A 155 -9.27 7.47 -3.17
C ILE A 155 -10.66 8.11 -3.30
N LEU A 156 -11.61 7.33 -3.82
CA LEU A 156 -12.99 7.76 -4.00
C LEU A 156 -13.72 7.84 -2.65
N THR A 157 -13.45 6.86 -1.79
CA THR A 157 -13.99 6.80 -0.42
C THR A 157 -13.19 5.82 0.44
N THR A 158 -13.20 6.04 1.76
CA THR A 158 -12.69 5.09 2.75
C THR A 158 -13.80 4.77 3.75
N HIS A 159 -14.11 3.49 3.90
CA HIS A 159 -15.08 2.96 4.84
C HIS A 159 -14.35 2.38 6.05
N PRO A 160 -14.40 3.04 7.23
CA PRO A 160 -13.83 2.51 8.46
C PRO A 160 -14.48 1.18 8.85
N PHE A 161 -13.73 0.31 9.51
CA PHE A 161 -14.23 -0.97 10.02
C PHE A 161 -15.48 -0.83 10.91
N THR A 162 -15.61 0.27 11.64
CA THR A 162 -16.79 0.57 12.48
C THR A 162 -18.07 0.83 11.68
N LYS A 163 -17.97 1.11 10.38
CA LYS A 163 -19.12 1.30 9.49
C LYS A 163 -19.45 0.05 8.67
N ILE A 164 -18.64 -1.01 8.74
CA ILE A 164 -18.89 -2.25 8.00
C ILE A 164 -19.77 -3.15 8.88
N SER A 165 -20.99 -3.44 8.42
CA SER A 165 -21.95 -4.24 9.18
C SER A 165 -21.93 -5.73 8.81
N ASN A 166 -21.61 -6.04 7.56
CA ASN A 166 -21.53 -7.43 7.09
C ASN A 166 -20.62 -7.55 5.86
N TRP A 167 -20.03 -8.71 5.66
CA TRP A 167 -19.35 -9.10 4.42
C TRP A 167 -19.49 -10.60 4.18
N SER A 168 -19.35 -11.02 2.93
CA SER A 168 -19.38 -12.43 2.54
C SER A 168 -18.55 -12.62 1.27
N SER A 169 -17.89 -13.76 1.15
CA SER A 169 -17.11 -14.10 -0.04
C SER A 169 -17.56 -15.42 -0.66
N GLY A 170 -17.34 -15.56 -1.96
CA GLY A 170 -17.46 -16.81 -2.71
C GLY A 170 -16.26 -16.98 -3.64
N ASN A 171 -16.27 -18.04 -4.47
CA ASN A 171 -15.17 -18.32 -5.39
C ASN A 171 -14.97 -17.25 -6.47
N THR A 172 -16.02 -16.49 -6.78
CA THR A 172 -16.05 -15.49 -7.86
C THR A 172 -16.47 -14.10 -7.41
N TYR A 173 -16.76 -13.91 -6.11
CA TYR A 173 -17.24 -12.62 -5.63
C TYR A 173 -16.80 -12.30 -4.20
N PHE A 174 -16.85 -11.02 -3.90
CA PHE A 174 -16.77 -10.45 -2.57
C PHE A 174 -17.88 -9.42 -2.41
N HIS A 175 -18.65 -9.52 -1.33
CA HIS A 175 -19.76 -8.62 -1.03
C HIS A 175 -19.56 -7.98 0.33
N ILE A 176 -19.80 -6.66 0.43
CA ILE A 176 -19.69 -5.90 1.67
C ILE A 176 -20.87 -4.95 1.83
N THR A 177 -21.40 -4.85 3.05
CA THR A 177 -22.46 -3.91 3.43
C THR A 177 -21.88 -2.86 4.36
N ILE A 178 -22.04 -1.60 3.99
CA ILE A 178 -21.53 -0.42 4.70
C ILE A 178 -22.71 0.36 5.25
N GLY A 179 -22.74 0.61 6.56
CA GLY A 179 -23.87 1.23 7.26
C GLY A 179 -24.82 0.19 7.84
N ASN A 180 -26.03 0.60 8.21
CA ASN A 180 -27.04 -0.28 8.78
C ASN A 180 -27.92 -0.94 7.70
N LEU A 181 -28.70 -1.96 8.06
CA LEU A 181 -29.55 -2.73 7.13
C LEU A 181 -30.59 -1.87 6.35
N VAL A 182 -30.92 -0.66 6.85
CA VAL A 182 -32.00 0.20 6.31
C VAL A 182 -31.48 1.32 5.41
N ARG A 183 -30.26 1.85 5.65
CA ARG A 183 -29.65 2.94 4.85
C ARG A 183 -28.22 2.62 4.39
N GLY A 184 -27.80 1.36 4.50
CA GLY A 184 -26.46 0.94 4.14
C GLY A 184 -26.30 0.76 2.64
N SER A 185 -25.12 1.13 2.12
CA SER A 185 -24.74 0.82 0.75
C SER A 185 -24.17 -0.60 0.68
N LYS A 186 -24.54 -1.32 -0.38
CA LYS A 186 -23.99 -2.64 -0.70
C LYS A 186 -23.01 -2.49 -1.84
N LEU A 187 -21.85 -3.12 -1.72
CA LEU A 187 -20.87 -3.22 -2.79
C LEU A 187 -20.65 -4.69 -3.11
N LEU A 188 -20.98 -5.09 -4.35
CA LEU A 188 -20.66 -6.41 -4.89
C LEU A 188 -19.50 -6.28 -5.86
N CYS A 189 -18.46 -7.07 -5.62
CA CYS A 189 -17.24 -7.10 -6.41
C CYS A 189 -17.05 -8.50 -7.00
N GLU A 190 -16.89 -8.61 -8.31
CA GLU A 190 -16.39 -9.83 -8.95
C GLU A 190 -14.89 -9.95 -8.72
N THR A 191 -14.46 -11.06 -8.13
CA THR A 191 -13.06 -11.35 -7.82
C THR A 191 -12.86 -12.81 -7.44
N SER A 192 -11.73 -13.39 -7.82
CA SER A 192 -11.31 -14.72 -7.34
C SER A 192 -10.58 -14.68 -5.99
N LEU A 193 -10.37 -13.48 -5.43
CA LEU A 193 -9.63 -13.26 -4.18
C LEU A 193 -10.53 -12.94 -2.99
N GLY A 194 -11.84 -13.21 -3.11
CA GLY A 194 -12.81 -12.92 -2.05
C GLY A 194 -12.43 -13.51 -0.69
N TYR A 195 -11.93 -14.74 -0.66
CA TYR A 195 -11.46 -15.40 0.56
C TYR A 195 -10.31 -14.65 1.27
N LYS A 196 -9.41 -14.00 0.52
CA LYS A 196 -8.32 -13.19 1.11
C LYS A 196 -8.85 -11.89 1.69
N MET A 197 -9.82 -11.27 1.01
CA MET A 197 -10.46 -10.04 1.47
C MET A 197 -11.24 -10.30 2.77
N ASP A 198 -11.98 -11.40 2.82
CA ASP A 198 -12.71 -11.89 3.99
C ASP A 198 -11.79 -12.14 5.18
N ASP A 199 -10.72 -12.94 4.99
CA ASP A 199 -9.73 -13.22 6.03
C ASP A 199 -9.08 -11.95 6.59
N LEU A 200 -8.76 -10.98 5.73
CA LEU A 200 -8.19 -9.70 6.15
C LEU A 200 -9.20 -8.86 6.94
N LEU A 201 -10.44 -8.71 6.46
CA LEU A 201 -11.47 -7.97 7.18
C LEU A 201 -11.72 -8.58 8.56
N THR A 202 -11.91 -9.89 8.61
CA THR A 202 -12.10 -10.64 9.84
C THR A 202 -10.94 -10.40 10.81
N SER A 203 -9.70 -10.48 10.32
CA SER A 203 -8.50 -10.27 11.14
C SER A 203 -8.39 -8.84 11.67
N TYR A 204 -8.63 -7.82 10.84
CA TYR A 204 -8.56 -6.42 11.24
C TYR A 204 -9.67 -6.04 12.25
N ILE A 205 -10.91 -6.48 12.00
CA ILE A 205 -12.04 -6.22 12.89
C ILE A 205 -11.84 -6.93 14.24
N SER A 206 -11.39 -8.18 14.23
CA SER A 206 -11.09 -8.94 15.45
C SER A 206 -10.01 -8.27 16.30
N GLN A 207 -8.94 -7.77 15.65
CA GLN A 207 -7.88 -7.02 16.34
C GLN A 207 -8.44 -5.72 16.94
N MET A 208 -9.23 -4.96 16.18
CA MET A 208 -9.84 -3.71 16.63
C MET A 208 -10.72 -3.93 17.87
N LEU A 209 -11.63 -4.92 17.83
CA LEU A 209 -12.52 -5.25 18.95
C LEU A 209 -11.72 -5.64 20.19
N THR A 210 -10.69 -6.49 20.03
CA THR A 210 -9.81 -6.89 21.13
C THR A 210 -9.11 -5.69 21.77
N THR A 211 -8.61 -4.76 20.97
CA THR A 211 -7.97 -3.52 21.47
C THR A 211 -8.95 -2.63 22.21
N MET A 212 -10.18 -2.47 21.70
CA MET A 212 -11.23 -1.67 22.34
C MET A 212 -11.64 -2.24 23.70
N THR A 213 -11.80 -3.57 23.81
CA THR A 213 -12.14 -4.23 25.09
C THR A 213 -11.05 -4.04 26.14
N LYS A 214 -9.77 -4.17 25.76
CA LYS A 214 -8.63 -3.92 26.68
C LYS A 214 -8.58 -2.47 27.16
N GLN A 215 -8.89 -1.50 26.29
CA GLN A 215 -8.97 -0.09 26.67
C GLN A 215 -10.13 0.21 27.64
N ARG A 216 -11.28 -0.46 27.48
CA ARG A 216 -12.39 -0.33 28.43
C ARG A 216 -12.06 -0.95 29.79
N ALA A 217 -11.45 -2.13 29.82
CA ALA A 217 -11.05 -2.80 31.07
C ALA A 217 -10.02 -2.00 31.87
N SER A 218 -9.00 -1.45 31.20
CA SER A 218 -7.99 -0.59 31.86
C SER A 218 -8.58 0.69 32.45
N ARG A 219 -9.57 1.32 31.79
CA ARG A 219 -10.29 2.48 32.34
C ARG A 219 -11.21 2.15 33.52
N GLY A 220 -11.71 0.91 33.60
CA GLY A 220 -12.54 0.44 34.71
C GLY A 220 -11.74 0.09 35.97
N SER A 221 -10.45 -0.22 35.84
CA SER A 221 -9.56 -0.60 36.95
C SER A 221 -8.84 0.59 37.61
N SER A 222 -9.02 1.82 37.10
CA SER A 222 -8.42 3.05 37.65
C SER A 222 -9.41 3.90 38.45
N LYS A 223 -10.46 3.27 39.02
CA LYS A 223 -11.40 3.89 39.94
C LYS A 223 -11.43 3.13 41.25
#